data_AF-X1IAI4-F1
#
_entry.id   AF-X1IAI4-F1
#
_cell.length_a   1.000
_cell.length_b   1.000
_cell.length_c   1.000
_cell.angle_alpha   90.00
_cell.angle_beta   90.00
_cell.angle_gamma   90.00
#
_symmetry.space_group_name_H-M   'P 1'
#
loop_
_entity.id
_entity.type
_entity.pdbx_description
1 polymer ?
#
loop_
_entity_poly.entity_id
_entity_poly.type
_entity_poly.pdbx_seq_one_letter_code
_entity_poly.pdbx_strand_id
1 'polypeptide(L)'
;MSAVPVARQDFALTGGVLRLTALYKNRLILAELADGSAGKDDILAAIGQAGLHHGLIDGGIDLLSKGYSGQVPLARAEVIDLPAHTSNVGLDLPIVEKVAVSGRFNLLEKVDVSFPVKAGETLLNVGVPPKTIIRYPDGQERVLREHKSIDPELFSGKNTSVNEDGNALVTDIDGLAHRTV
;
A
#
# COMPACT_ATOMS: atom_id res chain seq x y z
N MET A 1 -8.00 -33.55 6.48
CA MET A 1 -7.51 -32.35 5.78
C MET A 1 -8.58 -31.92 4.78
N SER A 2 -9.30 -30.82 5.03
CA SER A 2 -10.27 -30.32 4.05
C SER A 2 -9.53 -29.79 2.82
N ALA A 3 -9.93 -30.25 1.64
CA ALA A 3 -9.44 -29.71 0.37
C ALA A 3 -9.69 -28.20 0.35
N VAL A 4 -8.64 -27.41 0.14
CA VAL A 4 -8.78 -25.97 -0.06
C VAL A 4 -9.57 -25.77 -1.35
N PRO A 5 -10.68 -25.01 -1.35
CA PRO A 5 -11.43 -24.77 -2.56
C PRO A 5 -10.53 -24.08 -3.59
N VAL A 6 -10.39 -24.71 -4.75
CA VAL A 6 -9.60 -24.22 -5.89
C VAL A 6 -10.59 -23.69 -6.91
N ALA A 7 -10.53 -22.39 -7.20
CA ALA A 7 -11.28 -21.79 -8.29
C ALA A 7 -10.40 -21.76 -9.54
N ARG A 8 -10.95 -22.19 -10.68
CA ARG A 8 -10.25 -22.18 -11.98
C ARG A 8 -11.04 -21.35 -12.98
N GLN A 9 -10.32 -20.58 -13.78
CA GLN A 9 -10.88 -19.77 -14.86
C GLN A 9 -9.94 -19.83 -16.06
N ASP A 10 -10.50 -20.07 -17.23
CA ASP A 10 -9.77 -20.14 -18.49
C ASP A 10 -10.11 -18.89 -19.32
N PHE A 11 -9.08 -18.25 -19.87
CA PHE A 11 -9.18 -17.03 -20.68
C PHE A 11 -8.65 -17.31 -22.08
N ALA A 12 -9.44 -16.97 -23.09
CA ALA A 12 -9.01 -17.06 -24.48
C ALA A 12 -7.95 -15.98 -24.78
N LEU A 13 -6.85 -16.38 -25.41
CA LEU A 13 -5.80 -15.50 -25.92
C LEU A 13 -5.80 -15.55 -27.44
N THR A 14 -5.09 -14.63 -28.09
CA THR A 14 -4.96 -14.60 -29.56
C THR A 14 -4.38 -15.90 -30.14
N GLY A 15 -3.47 -16.56 -29.42
CA GLY A 15 -2.75 -17.76 -29.88
C GLY A 15 -2.85 -18.97 -28.95
N GLY A 16 -3.75 -18.96 -27.96
CA GLY A 16 -3.81 -20.02 -26.94
C GLY A 16 -4.86 -19.78 -25.85
N VAL A 17 -4.72 -20.52 -24.74
CA VAL A 17 -5.61 -20.39 -23.57
C VAL A 17 -4.78 -20.21 -22.31
N LEU A 18 -5.03 -19.12 -21.57
CA LEU A 18 -4.47 -18.90 -20.23
C LEU A 18 -5.40 -19.51 -19.19
N ARG A 19 -4.91 -20.48 -18.44
CA ARG A 19 -5.62 -21.01 -17.27
C ARG A 19 -5.11 -20.34 -16.01
N LEU A 20 -6.01 -19.74 -15.25
CA LEU A 20 -5.76 -19.20 -13.92
C LEU A 20 -6.34 -20.11 -12.86
N THR A 21 -5.55 -20.42 -11.84
CA THR A 21 -5.93 -21.25 -10.71
C THR A 21 -5.72 -20.48 -9.41
N ALA A 22 -6.81 -20.14 -8.74
CA ALA A 22 -6.76 -19.46 -7.45
C ALA A 22 -6.64 -20.46 -6.30
N LEU A 23 -5.66 -20.22 -5.44
CA LEU A 23 -5.35 -21.03 -4.27
C LEU A 23 -5.47 -20.20 -2.98
N TYR A 24 -5.65 -20.90 -1.86
CA TYR A 24 -5.63 -20.31 -0.51
C TYR A 24 -6.56 -19.11 -0.33
N LYS A 25 -7.81 -19.19 -0.85
CA LYS A 25 -8.78 -18.08 -0.84
C LYS A 25 -8.24 -16.85 -1.57
N ASN A 26 -7.85 -17.03 -2.83
CA ASN A 26 -7.29 -16.00 -3.72
C ASN A 26 -5.98 -15.35 -3.25
N ARG A 27 -5.24 -15.95 -2.31
CA ARG A 27 -3.94 -15.41 -1.87
C ARG A 27 -2.81 -15.70 -2.85
N LEU A 28 -2.97 -16.71 -3.70
CA LEU A 28 -2.00 -17.09 -4.71
C LEU A 28 -2.77 -17.47 -5.97
N ILE A 29 -2.40 -16.86 -7.08
CA ILE A 29 -2.89 -17.22 -8.40
C ILE A 29 -1.74 -17.88 -9.14
N LEU A 30 -1.97 -19.11 -9.58
CA LEU A 30 -1.12 -19.80 -10.54
C LEU A 30 -1.66 -19.59 -11.94
N ALA A 31 -0.78 -19.58 -12.93
CA ALA A 31 -1.12 -19.49 -14.33
C ALA A 31 -0.39 -20.56 -15.14
N GLU A 32 -1.04 -21.01 -16.21
CA GLU A 32 -0.53 -22.00 -17.15
C GLU A 32 -1.06 -21.67 -18.54
N LEU A 33 -0.21 -21.79 -19.57
CA LEU A 33 -0.68 -21.85 -20.95
C LEU A 33 -1.22 -23.27 -21.19
N ALA A 34 -2.54 -23.43 -21.10
CA ALA A 34 -3.19 -24.73 -21.26
C ALA A 34 -3.09 -25.24 -22.70
N ASP A 35 -2.99 -24.31 -23.65
CA ASP A 35 -2.74 -24.58 -25.06
C ASP A 35 -2.08 -23.37 -25.72
N GLY A 36 -1.32 -23.62 -26.78
CA GLY A 36 -0.74 -22.61 -27.66
C GLY A 36 0.36 -21.76 -27.04
N SER A 37 0.47 -20.52 -27.53
CA SER A 37 1.42 -19.52 -27.06
C SER A 37 0.79 -18.13 -27.05
N ALA A 38 1.34 -17.23 -26.24
CA ALA A 38 0.85 -15.87 -26.16
C ALA A 38 1.97 -14.88 -25.87
N GLY A 39 1.85 -13.69 -26.44
CA GLY A 39 2.71 -12.56 -26.11
C GLY A 39 2.45 -12.04 -24.71
N LYS A 40 3.40 -11.27 -24.18
CA LYS A 40 3.29 -10.64 -22.86
C LYS A 40 2.04 -9.76 -22.74
N ASP A 41 1.73 -8.99 -23.78
CA ASP A 41 0.58 -8.07 -23.77
C ASP A 41 -0.77 -8.81 -23.71
N ASP A 42 -0.90 -9.93 -24.43
CA ASP A 42 -2.11 -10.78 -24.39
C ASP A 42 -2.30 -11.37 -22.98
N ILE A 43 -1.20 -11.83 -22.37
CA ILE A 43 -1.22 -12.36 -21.00
C ILE A 43 -1.64 -11.26 -20.01
N LEU A 44 -1.07 -10.05 -20.12
CA LEU A 44 -1.42 -8.91 -19.28
C LEU A 44 -2.88 -8.48 -19.47
N ALA A 45 -3.40 -8.50 -20.69
CA ALA A 45 -4.80 -8.20 -20.97
C ALA A 45 -5.74 -9.21 -20.30
N ALA A 46 -5.43 -10.52 -20.40
CA ALA A 46 -6.20 -11.57 -19.74
C ALA A 46 -6.16 -11.47 -18.21
N ILE A 47 -4.99 -11.14 -17.63
CA ILE A 47 -4.82 -10.85 -16.20
C ILE A 47 -5.71 -9.68 -15.77
N GLY A 48 -5.75 -8.60 -16.55
CA GLY A 48 -6.62 -7.46 -16.32
C GLY A 48 -8.10 -7.81 -16.39
N GLN A 49 -8.52 -8.64 -17.35
CA GLN A 49 -9.89 -9.15 -17.46
C GLN A 49 -10.30 -10.05 -16.28
N ALA A 50 -9.34 -10.79 -15.72
CA ALA A 50 -9.53 -11.58 -14.50
C ALA A 50 -9.65 -10.71 -13.23
N GLY A 51 -9.51 -9.40 -13.34
CA GLY A 51 -9.55 -8.45 -12.22
C GLY A 51 -8.29 -8.46 -11.36
N LEU A 52 -7.18 -9.03 -11.85
CA LEU A 52 -5.92 -9.12 -11.11
C LEU A 52 -5.08 -7.87 -11.36
N HIS A 53 -5.04 -6.97 -10.39
CA HIS A 53 -4.39 -5.67 -10.53
C HIS A 53 -3.21 -5.47 -9.56
N HIS A 54 -3.05 -6.36 -8.57
CA HIS A 54 -2.04 -6.22 -7.53
C HIS A 54 -1.21 -7.51 -7.34
N GLY A 55 -0.02 -7.35 -6.75
CA GLY A 55 0.85 -8.47 -6.39
C GLY A 55 1.29 -9.36 -7.55
N LEU A 56 1.31 -8.81 -8.77
CA LEU A 56 1.77 -9.51 -9.97
C LEU A 56 3.25 -9.89 -9.86
N ILE A 57 3.59 -11.05 -10.40
CA ILE A 57 4.94 -11.61 -10.35
C ILE A 57 5.49 -11.61 -11.78
N ASP A 58 6.27 -10.58 -12.12
CA ASP A 58 6.81 -10.37 -13.47
C ASP A 58 7.56 -11.60 -14.01
N GLY A 59 8.33 -12.27 -13.15
CA GLY A 59 9.06 -13.49 -13.55
C GLY A 59 8.15 -14.62 -14.02
N GLY A 60 6.95 -14.76 -13.46
CA GLY A 60 5.95 -15.75 -13.91
C GLY A 60 5.35 -15.36 -15.27
N ILE A 61 5.02 -14.08 -15.45
CA ILE A 61 4.52 -13.54 -16.72
C ILE A 61 5.56 -13.73 -17.84
N ASP A 62 6.82 -13.41 -17.55
CA ASP A 62 7.91 -13.56 -18.51
C ASP A 62 8.14 -15.02 -18.89
N LEU A 63 8.06 -15.96 -17.93
CA LEU A 63 8.16 -17.40 -18.21
C LEU A 63 7.04 -17.89 -19.13
N LEU A 64 5.80 -17.48 -18.87
CA LEU A 64 4.66 -17.85 -19.73
C LEU A 64 4.81 -17.27 -21.14
N SER A 65 5.21 -16.01 -21.26
CA SER A 65 5.42 -15.37 -22.57
C SER A 65 6.53 -16.03 -23.41
N LYS A 66 7.46 -16.74 -22.74
CA LYS A 66 8.52 -17.54 -23.38
C LYS A 66 8.06 -18.96 -23.72
N GLY A 67 6.79 -19.30 -23.50
CA GLY A 67 6.22 -20.60 -23.81
C GLY A 67 6.51 -21.70 -22.79
N TYR A 68 6.77 -21.33 -21.52
CA TYR A 68 6.94 -22.33 -20.46
C TYR A 68 5.68 -23.19 -20.29
N SER A 69 5.83 -24.50 -20.43
CA SER A 69 4.77 -25.50 -20.30
C SER A 69 4.66 -25.98 -18.85
N GLY A 70 4.03 -25.18 -18.00
CA GLY A 70 3.74 -25.56 -16.63
C GLY A 70 3.08 -24.45 -15.84
N GLN A 71 2.62 -24.80 -14.64
CA GLN A 71 2.05 -23.82 -13.72
C GLN A 71 3.14 -22.97 -13.09
N VAL A 72 2.99 -21.66 -13.22
CA VAL A 72 3.86 -20.67 -12.59
C VAL A 72 3.05 -19.76 -11.67
N PRO A 73 3.65 -19.24 -10.59
CA PRO A 73 3.01 -18.22 -9.78
C PRO A 73 2.88 -16.92 -10.59
N LEU A 74 1.66 -16.39 -10.66
CA LEU A 74 1.33 -15.19 -11.44
C LEU A 74 1.07 -13.98 -10.56
N ALA A 75 0.32 -14.17 -9.49
CA ALA A 75 0.00 -13.11 -8.54
C ALA A 75 -0.10 -13.65 -7.13
N ARG A 76 0.26 -12.84 -6.14
CA ARG A 76 0.14 -13.20 -4.72
C ARG A 76 -0.38 -12.03 -3.90
N ALA A 77 -1.06 -12.35 -2.81
CA ALA A 77 -1.42 -11.35 -1.83
C ALA A 77 -0.16 -10.78 -1.16
N GLU A 78 -0.18 -9.48 -0.90
CA GLU A 78 0.93 -8.75 -0.31
C GLU A 78 0.54 -8.26 1.09
N VAL A 79 1.49 -8.35 2.02
CA VAL A 79 1.35 -7.71 3.33
C VAL A 79 1.94 -6.32 3.22
N ILE A 80 1.14 -5.31 3.52
CA ILE A 80 1.50 -3.91 3.38
C ILE A 80 1.31 -3.24 4.74
N ASP A 81 2.37 -2.59 5.22
CA ASP A 81 2.32 -1.71 6.38
C ASP A 81 1.97 -0.31 5.91
N LEU A 82 0.81 0.19 6.34
CA LEU A 82 0.37 1.56 6.10
C LEU A 82 0.77 2.41 7.31
N PRO A 83 1.59 3.47 7.11
CA PRO A 83 2.04 4.32 8.20
C PRO A 83 0.88 5.12 8.79
N ALA A 84 1.11 5.72 9.96
CA ALA A 84 0.17 6.65 10.56
C ALA A 84 -0.01 7.87 9.65
N HIS A 85 -1.25 8.34 9.48
CA HIS A 85 -1.50 9.61 8.80
C HIS A 85 -1.50 10.73 9.82
N THR A 86 -0.59 11.69 9.64
CA THR A 86 -0.52 12.92 10.42
C THR A 86 -1.06 14.09 9.61
N SER A 87 -2.00 14.85 10.16
CA SER A 87 -2.42 16.14 9.60
C SER A 87 -1.87 17.27 10.46
N ASN A 88 -1.32 18.29 9.79
CA ASN A 88 -0.86 19.48 10.48
C ASN A 88 -2.04 20.42 10.70
N VAL A 89 -2.14 20.99 11.89
CA VAL A 89 -3.14 22.02 12.21
C VAL A 89 -2.42 23.37 12.20
N GLY A 90 -2.97 24.37 11.51
CA GLY A 90 -2.49 25.76 11.59
C GLY A 90 -1.62 26.29 10.43
N LEU A 91 -1.37 25.48 9.39
CA LEU A 91 -0.64 25.94 8.21
C LEU A 91 -1.57 26.02 6.99
N ASP A 92 -2.17 27.19 6.79
CA ASP A 92 -2.49 27.69 5.44
C ASP A 92 -1.15 28.03 4.75
N LEU A 93 -0.29 27.03 4.57
CA LEU A 93 0.83 27.18 3.66
C LEU A 93 0.22 27.31 2.27
N PRO A 94 0.65 28.30 1.45
CA PRO A 94 0.28 28.31 0.05
C PRO A 94 0.62 26.92 -0.49
N ILE A 95 -0.43 26.21 -0.89
CA ILE A 95 -0.38 24.86 -1.41
C ILE A 95 0.72 24.84 -2.46
N VAL A 96 1.89 24.29 -2.12
CA VAL A 96 2.83 23.87 -3.16
C VAL A 96 2.11 22.70 -3.81
N GLU A 97 1.53 23.00 -4.97
CA GLU A 97 0.72 22.10 -5.76
C GLU A 97 1.36 20.72 -5.83
N LYS A 98 0.61 19.71 -5.39
CA LYS A 98 0.63 18.33 -5.89
C LYS A 98 2.02 17.78 -6.21
N VAL A 99 2.73 17.30 -5.20
CA VAL A 99 3.55 16.11 -5.42
C VAL A 99 2.63 14.91 -5.21
N ALA A 100 2.08 14.42 -6.31
CA ALA A 100 1.48 13.10 -6.36
C ALA A 100 2.57 12.09 -5.98
N VAL A 101 2.52 11.56 -4.75
CA VAL A 101 3.45 10.50 -4.30
C VAL A 101 2.95 9.18 -4.88
N SER A 102 3.11 9.02 -6.19
CA SER A 102 3.06 7.73 -6.84
C SER A 102 4.42 7.06 -6.67
N GLY A 103 4.51 6.15 -5.70
CA GLY A 103 5.59 5.18 -5.62
C GLY A 103 6.88 5.69 -5.00
N ARG A 104 7.38 4.87 -4.06
CA ARG A 104 8.61 5.03 -3.27
C ARG A 104 8.48 6.03 -2.15
N PHE A 105 8.81 5.55 -0.94
CA PHE A 105 9.17 6.34 0.22
C PHE A 105 10.38 7.21 -0.15
N ASN A 106 10.15 8.28 -0.91
CA ASN A 106 11.15 9.29 -1.15
C ASN A 106 11.23 10.11 0.13
N LEU A 107 12.31 9.86 0.86
CA LEU A 107 13.15 10.85 1.53
C LEU A 107 12.61 12.26 1.26
N LEU A 108 11.83 12.75 2.21
CA LEU A 108 11.53 14.16 2.30
C LEU A 108 12.89 14.85 2.45
N GLU A 109 13.34 15.48 1.37
CA GLU A 109 14.54 16.31 1.40
C GLU A 109 14.23 17.49 2.31
N LYS A 110 14.89 17.50 3.47
CA LYS A 110 14.92 18.52 4.53
C LYS A 110 14.57 19.92 4.03
N VAL A 111 13.30 20.28 4.09
CA VAL A 111 12.86 21.67 4.07
C VAL A 111 12.69 22.08 5.53
N ASP A 112 13.61 22.90 6.03
CA ASP A 112 13.51 23.46 7.38
C ASP A 112 12.46 24.58 7.37
N VAL A 113 11.26 24.27 7.85
CA VAL A 113 10.18 25.26 8.01
C VAL A 113 10.08 25.63 9.47
N SER A 114 10.26 26.93 9.77
CA SER A 114 10.06 27.50 11.11
C SER A 114 8.85 28.42 11.11
N PHE A 115 7.93 28.24 12.06
CA PHE A 115 6.73 29.08 12.20
C PHE A 115 6.42 29.39 13.67
N PRO A 116 5.82 30.55 13.98
CA PRO A 116 5.47 30.93 15.33
C PRO A 116 4.33 30.07 15.87
N VAL A 117 4.43 29.67 17.13
CA VAL A 117 3.41 28.89 17.85
C VAL A 117 3.22 29.44 19.27
N LYS A 118 2.02 29.28 19.82
CA LYS A 118 1.69 29.64 21.22
C LYS A 118 1.50 28.41 22.08
N ALA A 119 1.82 28.49 23.37
CA ALA A 119 1.54 27.43 24.34
C ALA A 119 0.09 26.92 24.22
N GLY A 120 -0.08 25.60 24.15
CA GLY A 120 -1.34 24.90 23.92
C GLY A 120 -1.75 24.72 22.46
N GLU A 121 -1.02 25.31 21.50
CA GLU A 121 -1.33 25.19 20.08
C GLU A 121 -1.01 23.78 19.56
N THR A 122 -1.93 23.22 18.78
CA THR A 122 -1.78 21.90 18.17
C THR A 122 -0.79 21.96 17.01
N LEU A 123 0.30 21.22 17.12
CA LEU A 123 1.33 21.11 16.08
C LEU A 123 1.00 20.02 15.06
N LEU A 124 0.44 18.91 15.54
CA LEU A 124 0.21 17.70 14.75
C LEU A 124 -0.96 16.91 15.31
N ASN A 125 -1.91 16.57 14.45
CA ASN A 125 -2.93 15.56 14.72
C ASN A 125 -2.51 14.26 14.05
N VAL A 126 -2.60 13.14 14.77
CA VAL A 126 -2.51 11.84 14.10
C VAL A 126 -3.93 11.38 13.83
N GLY A 127 -4.35 11.45 12.57
CA GLY A 127 -5.74 11.20 12.17
C GLY A 127 -6.06 9.72 11.95
N VAL A 128 -5.06 8.90 11.61
CA VAL A 128 -5.26 7.46 11.33
C VAL A 128 -4.11 6.65 11.94
N PRO A 129 -4.41 5.62 12.78
CA PRO A 129 -3.38 4.76 13.32
C PRO A 129 -2.72 3.93 12.22
N PRO A 130 -1.45 3.52 12.41
CA PRO A 130 -0.80 2.62 11.46
C PRO A 130 -1.55 1.28 11.43
N LYS A 131 -1.68 0.70 10.24
CA LYS A 131 -2.34 -0.59 10.05
C LYS A 131 -1.55 -1.48 9.10
N THR A 132 -1.50 -2.76 9.43
CA THR A 132 -1.00 -3.79 8.52
C THR A 132 -2.20 -4.42 7.82
N ILE A 133 -2.20 -4.35 6.49
CA ILE A 133 -3.22 -4.97 5.65
C ILE A 133 -2.63 -6.14 4.87
N ILE A 134 -3.49 -7.07 4.47
CA ILE A 134 -3.24 -7.94 3.35
C ILE A 134 -4.03 -7.40 2.16
N ARG A 135 -3.34 -7.10 1.05
CA ARG A 135 -3.96 -6.75 -0.22
C ARG A 135 -3.94 -7.99 -1.12
N TYR A 136 -5.12 -8.42 -1.55
CA TYR A 136 -5.28 -9.56 -2.44
C TYR A 136 -5.00 -9.14 -3.89
N PRO A 137 -4.70 -10.10 -4.80
CA PRO A 137 -4.48 -9.82 -6.22
C PRO A 137 -5.62 -9.07 -6.91
N ASP A 138 -6.86 -9.27 -6.46
CA ASP A 138 -8.07 -8.59 -6.96
C ASP A 138 -8.28 -7.18 -6.39
N GLY A 139 -7.35 -6.71 -5.55
CA GLY A 139 -7.42 -5.40 -4.91
C GLY A 139 -8.25 -5.35 -3.63
N GLN A 140 -8.92 -6.44 -3.24
CA GLN A 140 -9.56 -6.47 -1.92
C GLN A 140 -8.50 -6.30 -0.83
N GLU A 141 -8.84 -5.55 0.22
CA GLU A 141 -7.98 -5.34 1.37
C GLU A 141 -8.62 -5.93 2.61
N ARG A 142 -7.80 -6.56 3.45
CA ARG A 142 -8.21 -7.01 4.78
C ARG A 142 -7.21 -6.54 5.81
N VAL A 143 -7.70 -5.89 6.85
CA VAL A 143 -6.88 -5.50 7.99
C VAL A 143 -6.43 -6.77 8.74
N LEU A 144 -5.12 -6.93 8.87
CA LEU A 144 -4.51 -7.99 9.68
C LEU A 144 -4.25 -7.51 11.10
N ARG A 145 -3.81 -6.25 11.22
CA ARG A 145 -3.54 -5.59 12.50
C ARG A 145 -3.86 -4.12 12.36
N GLU A 146 -4.58 -3.60 13.34
CA GLU A 146 -4.77 -2.17 13.54
C GLU A 146 -4.13 -1.82 14.88
N HIS A 147 -3.21 -0.86 14.90
CA HIS A 147 -2.69 -0.36 16.17
C HIS A 147 -3.80 0.40 16.89
N LYS A 148 -4.13 -0.03 18.12
CA LYS A 148 -5.23 0.55 18.90
C LYS A 148 -4.95 1.97 19.37
N SER A 149 -3.68 2.32 19.50
CA SER A 149 -3.25 3.65 19.91
C SER A 149 -2.33 4.20 18.83
N ILE A 150 -2.67 5.41 18.39
CA ILE A 150 -1.66 6.38 18.02
C ILE A 150 -0.78 6.55 19.26
N ASP A 151 0.53 6.55 19.11
CA ASP A 151 1.42 7.02 20.16
C ASP A 151 1.99 8.37 19.72
N PRO A 152 1.32 9.50 20.07
CA PRO A 152 1.81 10.82 19.72
C PRO A 152 3.14 11.13 20.43
N GLU A 153 3.51 10.37 21.48
CA GLU A 153 4.80 10.53 22.17
C GLU A 153 5.98 10.21 21.24
N LEU A 154 5.79 9.36 20.23
CA LEU A 154 6.81 9.11 19.19
C LEU A 154 7.20 10.37 18.41
N PHE A 155 6.33 11.38 18.39
CA PHE A 155 6.57 12.67 17.76
C PHE A 155 6.92 13.78 18.76
N SER A 156 6.93 13.47 20.06
CA SER A 156 7.22 14.44 21.11
C SER A 156 8.70 14.85 21.11
N GLY A 157 8.93 16.16 21.05
CA GLY A 157 10.23 16.78 21.18
C GLY A 157 10.32 17.64 22.43
N LYS A 158 11.39 18.41 22.54
CA LYS A 158 11.54 19.38 23.62
C LYS A 158 10.45 20.47 23.51
N ASN A 159 9.78 20.77 24.62
CA ASN A 159 8.70 21.75 24.74
C ASN A 159 7.41 21.39 23.99
N THR A 160 7.13 20.09 23.86
CA THR A 160 5.87 19.60 23.33
C THR A 160 5.32 18.51 24.24
N SER A 161 4.00 18.43 24.35
CA SER A 161 3.30 17.39 25.09
C SER A 161 2.16 16.81 24.27
N VAL A 162 1.62 15.67 24.71
CA VAL A 162 0.41 15.10 24.14
C VAL A 162 -0.80 15.75 24.83
N ASN A 163 -1.81 16.14 24.04
CA ASN A 163 -3.04 16.71 24.58
C ASN A 163 -3.81 15.69 25.47
N GLU A 164 -4.77 16.19 26.24
CA GLU A 164 -5.56 15.35 27.17
C GLU A 164 -6.32 14.21 26.47
N ASP A 165 -6.70 14.40 25.21
CA ASP A 165 -7.39 13.38 24.40
C ASP A 165 -6.45 12.30 23.83
N GLY A 166 -5.13 12.43 24.01
CA GLY A 166 -4.15 11.43 23.59
C GLY A 166 -3.99 11.30 22.06
N ASN A 167 -4.40 12.30 21.28
CA ASN A 167 -4.49 12.21 19.82
C ASN A 167 -3.72 13.31 19.07
N ALA A 168 -3.20 14.30 19.79
CA ALA A 168 -2.51 15.45 19.21
C ALA A 168 -1.27 15.83 20.00
N LEU A 169 -0.26 16.33 19.28
CA LEU A 169 0.91 16.97 19.88
C LEU A 169 0.65 18.48 19.99
N VAL A 170 0.84 19.03 21.18
CA VAL A 170 0.71 20.47 21.47
C VAL A 170 2.05 21.05 21.90
N THR A 171 2.26 22.36 21.69
CA THR A 171 3.43 23.07 22.23
C THR A 171 3.21 23.48 23.67
N ASP A 172 4.24 23.36 24.52
CA ASP A 172 4.16 23.75 25.93
C ASP A 172 4.51 25.23 26.16
N ILE A 173 5.16 25.86 25.17
CA ILE A 173 5.66 27.23 25.26
C ILE A 173 5.31 28.03 24.00
N ASP A 174 5.35 29.35 24.16
CA ASP A 174 5.41 30.27 23.02
C ASP A 174 6.81 30.18 22.37
N GLY A 175 6.86 30.16 21.04
CA GLY A 175 8.15 30.09 20.36
C GLY A 175 8.04 29.87 18.86
N LEU A 176 9.10 29.28 18.30
CA LEU A 176 9.15 28.84 16.91
C LEU A 176 9.17 27.31 16.88
N ALA A 177 8.18 26.72 16.22
CA ALA A 177 8.21 25.30 15.91
C ALA A 177 9.10 25.09 14.68
N HIS A 178 10.08 24.18 14.81
CA HIS A 178 10.97 23.80 13.71
C HIS A 178 10.56 22.43 13.19
N ARG A 179 10.27 22.34 11.90
CA ARG A 179 9.96 21.07 11.24
C ARG A 179 11.12 20.66 10.35
N THR A 180 11.63 19.46 10.60
CA THR A 180 12.44 18.71 9.63
C THR A 180 11.47 17.79 8.90
N VAL A 181 11.13 18.14 7.67
CA VAL A 181 10.25 17.34 6.80
C VAL A 181 11.06 16.17 6.26
#